data_AF-A0A965VHL6-F1
#
_entry.id   AF-A0A965VHL6-F1
#
_cell.length_a   1.000
_cell.length_b   1.000
_cell.length_c   1.000
_cell.angle_alpha   90.00
_cell.angle_beta   90.00
_cell.angle_gamma   90.00
#
_symmetry.space_group_name_H-M   'P 1'
#
loop_
_entity.id
_entity.type
_entity.pdbx_description
1 polymer ?
#
loop_
_entity_poly.entity_id
_entity_poly.type
_entity_poly.pdbx_seq_one_letter_code
_entity_poly.pdbx_strand_id
1 'polypeptide(L)'
;MAEQLYHLVDCPLAPRAADPAPALMRCLLEAFPDRLARLRPGTADRATLVGGRGVRLDTSRLRGEPLFLAIDVSDATGEAGVRLASAVDRVWLDEGPSAAANLRTTEEIVYHPSRRQVEGRLRTCWMDLVLDETPVAISDGVAAAAILAREAASQLDRVLPGADSPARAFLARCRWLATAVPDLGLPALDDTTVAMLLPDVCTGLRSLDDVKAADWLAYLQALVGHERIAEIERLAPATIELPTGKRHRLTYEPGGQPVLAVRIQELFGVRETPRIAAGRVPVLLHLLGPNHRPQQVTSDLAGFWQNTYPAVKKELRRRYPKHAWPDDPLVARDKGSKR
;
A
#
# COMPACT_ATOMS: atom_id res chain seq x y z
N MET A 1 47.44 -11.96 -43.31
CA MET A 1 46.25 -11.99 -42.44
C MET A 1 45.15 -11.06 -42.96
N ALA A 2 45.38 -9.76 -43.17
CA ALA A 2 44.37 -8.86 -43.76
C ALA A 2 43.93 -9.27 -45.19
N GLU A 3 44.88 -9.60 -46.07
CA GLU A 3 44.60 -10.09 -47.43
C GLU A 3 43.74 -11.36 -47.47
N GLN A 4 43.93 -12.28 -46.51
CA GLN A 4 43.09 -13.47 -46.39
C GLN A 4 41.65 -13.15 -45.99
N LEU A 5 41.45 -12.18 -45.09
CA LEU A 5 40.09 -11.71 -44.76
C LEU A 5 39.45 -11.04 -45.98
N TYR A 6 40.20 -10.27 -46.76
CA TYR A 6 39.69 -9.65 -47.99
C TYR A 6 39.29 -10.67 -49.06
N HIS A 7 39.97 -11.81 -49.15
CA HIS A 7 39.56 -12.89 -50.05
C HIS A 7 38.33 -13.66 -49.58
N LEU A 8 38.01 -13.62 -48.29
CA LEU A 8 36.87 -14.33 -47.70
C LEU A 8 35.56 -13.52 -47.75
N VAL A 9 35.64 -12.19 -47.88
CA VAL A 9 34.45 -11.33 -47.99
C VAL A 9 34.33 -10.86 -49.44
N ASP A 10 33.34 -11.38 -50.17
CA ASP A 10 33.09 -11.06 -51.59
C ASP A 10 32.44 -9.67 -51.75
N CYS A 11 33.18 -8.64 -51.31
CA CYS A 11 32.76 -7.25 -51.37
C CYS A 11 33.90 -6.36 -51.88
N PRO A 12 33.61 -5.36 -52.72
CA PRO A 12 34.62 -4.43 -53.21
C PRO A 12 35.26 -3.67 -52.04
N LEU A 13 36.57 -3.47 -52.10
CA LEU A 13 37.32 -2.71 -51.10
C LEU A 13 36.77 -1.29 -51.00
N ALA A 14 36.22 -0.95 -49.83
CA ALA A 14 35.87 0.42 -49.52
C ALA A 14 37.14 1.30 -49.48
N PRO A 15 37.05 2.60 -49.84
CA PRO A 15 38.15 3.52 -49.66
C PRO A 15 38.57 3.59 -48.19
N ARG A 16 39.86 3.83 -47.93
CA ARG A 16 40.35 4.02 -46.57
C ARG A 16 39.63 5.20 -45.91
N ALA A 17 39.17 4.99 -44.68
CA ALA A 17 38.55 6.05 -43.90
C ALA A 17 39.53 7.21 -43.66
N ALA A 18 39.01 8.44 -43.69
CA ALA A 18 39.80 9.65 -43.38
C ALA A 18 40.33 9.64 -41.94
N ASP A 19 39.55 9.07 -41.01
CA ASP A 19 39.97 8.81 -39.64
C ASP A 19 39.80 7.30 -39.30
N PRO A 20 40.86 6.49 -39.44
CA PRO A 20 40.79 5.04 -39.27
C PRO A 20 40.42 4.57 -37.86
N ALA A 21 40.76 5.33 -36.81
CA ALA A 21 40.59 4.87 -35.43
C ALA A 21 39.10 4.88 -35.01
N PRO A 22 38.34 5.98 -35.12
CA PRO A 22 36.90 5.98 -34.87
C PRO A 22 36.14 5.08 -35.83
N ALA A 23 36.59 4.97 -37.09
CA ALA A 23 35.99 4.04 -38.05
C ALA A 23 36.07 2.59 -37.56
N LEU A 24 37.24 2.15 -37.09
CA LEU A 24 37.41 0.81 -36.52
C LEU A 24 36.54 0.62 -35.26
N MET A 25 36.50 1.60 -34.36
CA MET A 25 35.70 1.53 -33.13
C MET A 25 34.20 1.40 -33.42
N ARG A 26 33.69 2.17 -34.40
CA ARG A 26 32.31 2.06 -34.89
C ARG A 26 32.04 0.69 -35.51
N CYS A 27 32.94 0.20 -36.37
CA CYS A 27 32.79 -1.15 -36.95
C CYS A 27 32.70 -2.25 -35.88
N LEU A 28 33.48 -2.14 -34.79
CA LEU A 28 33.42 -3.10 -33.69
C LEU A 28 32.09 -3.02 -32.93
N LEU A 29 31.57 -1.82 -32.70
CA LEU A 29 30.26 -1.63 -32.08
C LEU A 29 29.13 -2.25 -32.92
N GLU A 30 29.17 -2.06 -34.24
CA GLU A 30 28.21 -2.65 -35.17
C GLU A 30 28.31 -4.19 -35.23
N ALA A 31 29.52 -4.74 -35.11
CA ALA A 31 29.74 -6.18 -35.12
C ALA A 31 29.34 -6.86 -33.80
N PHE A 32 29.44 -6.15 -32.68
CA PHE A 32 29.22 -6.69 -31.34
C PHE A 32 28.31 -5.78 -30.48
N PRO A 33 27.09 -5.46 -30.95
CA PRO A 33 26.20 -4.54 -30.24
C PRO A 33 25.81 -5.06 -28.85
N ASP A 34 25.87 -6.37 -28.65
CA ASP A 34 25.63 -7.10 -27.41
C ASP A 34 26.76 -6.98 -26.37
N ARG A 35 27.90 -6.36 -26.74
CA ARG A 35 29.06 -6.17 -25.85
C ARG A 35 29.21 -4.74 -25.35
N LEU A 36 28.21 -3.90 -25.56
CA LEU A 36 28.20 -2.55 -25.01
C LEU A 36 28.04 -2.61 -23.49
N ALA A 37 28.84 -1.82 -22.77
CA ALA A 37 28.80 -1.69 -21.33
C ALA A 37 28.66 -0.22 -20.92
N ARG A 38 27.95 0.01 -19.82
CA ARG A 38 27.82 1.32 -19.18
C ARG A 38 28.47 1.31 -17.80
N LEU A 39 29.34 2.29 -17.58
CA LEU A 39 30.01 2.48 -16.30
C LEU A 39 29.00 2.75 -15.17
N ARG A 40 29.18 2.11 -14.03
CA ARG A 40 28.32 2.31 -12.86
C ARG A 40 28.67 3.64 -12.18
N PRO A 41 27.66 4.41 -11.71
CA PRO A 41 27.89 5.67 -11.01
C PRO A 41 28.89 5.53 -9.86
N GLY A 42 29.83 6.47 -9.74
CA GLY A 42 30.83 6.49 -8.66
C GLY A 42 31.99 5.50 -8.82
N THR A 43 32.09 4.80 -9.94
CA THR A 43 33.21 3.88 -10.25
C THR A 43 33.98 4.36 -11.47
N ALA A 44 35.22 3.90 -11.64
CA ALA A 44 36.04 4.19 -12.82
C ALA A 44 36.35 2.94 -13.67
N ASP A 45 36.01 1.75 -13.15
CA ASP A 45 36.36 0.46 -13.73
C ASP A 45 35.24 -0.58 -13.70
N ARG A 46 34.09 -0.33 -13.05
CA ARG A 46 32.98 -1.29 -12.98
C ARG A 46 31.80 -0.84 -13.83
N ALA A 47 31.27 -1.76 -14.61
CA ALA A 47 30.20 -1.48 -15.55
C ALA A 47 29.14 -2.59 -15.56
N THR A 48 28.01 -2.27 -16.18
CA THR A 48 26.97 -3.24 -16.52
C THR A 48 26.98 -3.41 -18.03
N LEU A 49 27.15 -4.65 -18.50
CA LEU A 49 27.06 -5.04 -19.90
C LEU A 49 25.58 -5.18 -20.32
N VAL A 50 25.31 -5.08 -21.61
CA VAL A 50 24.11 -5.68 -22.23
C VAL A 50 23.95 -7.13 -21.71
N GLY A 51 22.71 -7.54 -21.43
CA GLY A 51 22.39 -8.76 -20.71
C GLY A 51 22.47 -8.65 -19.18
N GLY A 52 22.74 -7.44 -18.64
CA GLY A 52 22.76 -7.15 -17.20
C GLY A 52 23.99 -7.67 -16.45
N ARG A 53 24.93 -8.35 -17.11
CA ARG A 53 26.14 -8.90 -16.48
C ARG A 53 27.04 -7.77 -15.97
N GLY A 54 27.50 -7.88 -14.72
CA GLY A 54 28.52 -6.98 -14.18
C GLY A 54 29.89 -7.29 -14.78
N VAL A 55 30.64 -6.26 -15.16
CA VAL A 55 31.99 -6.38 -15.70
C VAL A 55 32.94 -5.37 -15.06
N ARG A 56 34.22 -5.71 -14.99
CA ARG A 56 35.28 -4.84 -14.44
C ARG A 56 36.43 -4.71 -15.43
N LEU A 57 36.88 -3.49 -15.69
CA LEU A 57 38.07 -3.20 -16.50
C LEU A 57 39.31 -3.71 -15.75
N ASP A 58 39.86 -4.82 -16.24
CA ASP A 58 40.97 -5.53 -15.59
C ASP A 58 42.31 -5.02 -16.14
N THR A 59 42.84 -5.68 -17.17
CA THR A 59 44.09 -5.27 -17.83
C THR A 59 43.91 -4.14 -18.85
N SER A 60 42.66 -3.81 -19.22
CA SER A 60 42.38 -2.68 -20.11
C SER A 60 42.89 -1.37 -19.51
N ARG A 61 43.38 -0.43 -20.33
CA ARG A 61 43.81 0.90 -19.87
C ARG A 61 42.66 1.92 -19.79
N LEU A 62 41.51 1.59 -20.35
CA LEU A 62 40.32 2.45 -20.34
C LEU A 62 39.86 2.68 -18.90
N ARG A 63 39.58 3.91 -18.49
CA ARG A 63 39.03 4.23 -17.17
C ARG A 63 38.11 5.44 -17.28
N GLY A 64 37.02 5.45 -16.53
CA GLY A 64 36.11 6.60 -16.44
C GLY A 64 35.24 6.87 -17.67
N GLU A 65 35.42 6.14 -18.77
CA GLU A 65 34.55 6.28 -19.94
C GLU A 65 33.13 5.80 -19.63
N PRO A 66 32.09 6.63 -19.83
CA PRO A 66 30.71 6.29 -19.49
C PRO A 66 30.20 5.05 -20.24
N LEU A 67 30.63 4.88 -21.49
CA LEU A 67 30.25 3.79 -22.37
C LEU A 67 31.49 3.19 -23.03
N PHE A 68 31.53 1.87 -23.10
CA PHE A 68 32.60 1.16 -23.79
C PHE A 68 32.15 -0.19 -24.32
N LEU A 69 32.81 -0.66 -25.37
CA LEU A 69 32.64 -1.99 -25.90
C LEU A 69 33.62 -2.94 -25.21
N ALA A 70 33.12 -4.01 -24.61
CA ALA A 70 33.94 -5.05 -23.99
C ALA A 70 34.40 -6.08 -25.04
N ILE A 71 35.59 -5.89 -25.60
CA ILE A 71 36.08 -6.67 -26.75
C ILE A 71 36.56 -8.06 -26.31
N ASP A 72 37.37 -8.12 -25.26
CA ASP A 72 37.85 -9.37 -24.66
C ASP A 72 37.40 -9.44 -23.21
N VAL A 73 36.51 -10.39 -22.93
CA VAL A 73 35.88 -10.62 -21.63
C VAL A 73 36.25 -12.02 -21.16
N SER A 74 36.83 -12.10 -19.98
CA SER A 74 37.12 -13.37 -19.30
C SER A 74 35.87 -13.93 -18.63
N ASP A 75 35.70 -15.25 -18.67
CA ASP A 75 34.66 -15.90 -17.90
C ASP A 75 35.09 -16.07 -16.45
N ALA A 76 34.29 -15.49 -15.56
CA ALA A 76 34.44 -15.60 -14.12
C ALA A 76 33.07 -15.77 -13.46
N THR A 77 33.05 -16.42 -12.30
CA THR A 77 31.88 -16.43 -11.41
C THR A 77 31.75 -15.05 -10.75
N GLY A 78 30.69 -14.31 -11.08
CA GLY A 78 30.48 -12.94 -10.61
C GLY A 78 30.80 -11.89 -11.69
N GLU A 79 31.54 -10.84 -11.33
CA GLU A 79 31.93 -9.79 -12.29
C GLU A 79 33.02 -10.29 -13.25
N ALA A 80 32.76 -10.19 -14.56
CA ALA A 80 33.68 -10.62 -15.59
C ALA A 80 34.82 -9.60 -15.77
N GLY A 81 36.06 -10.08 -15.97
CA GLY A 81 37.21 -9.21 -16.22
C GLY A 81 37.29 -8.83 -17.70
N VAL A 82 37.30 -7.54 -18.01
CA VAL A 82 37.46 -7.00 -19.37
C VAL A 82 38.94 -6.69 -19.60
N ARG A 83 39.58 -7.44 -20.49
CA ARG A 83 41.01 -7.31 -20.81
C ARG A 83 41.28 -6.27 -21.89
N LEU A 84 40.35 -6.18 -22.84
CA LEU A 84 40.38 -5.21 -23.93
C LEU A 84 39.02 -4.51 -24.03
N ALA A 85 39.05 -3.18 -24.02
CA ALA A 85 37.86 -2.36 -24.19
C ALA A 85 38.14 -1.21 -25.15
N SER A 86 37.09 -0.75 -25.83
CA SER A 86 37.12 0.45 -26.66
C SER A 86 36.09 1.44 -26.13
N ALA A 87 36.46 2.71 -25.95
CA ALA A 87 35.48 3.76 -25.65
C ALA A 87 34.37 3.76 -26.73
N VAL A 88 33.16 4.14 -26.33
CA VAL A 88 32.06 4.35 -27.26
C VAL A 88 31.48 5.73 -27.00
N ASP A 89 31.50 6.59 -28.01
CA ASP A 89 30.78 7.84 -27.93
C ASP A 89 29.27 7.58 -28.04
N ARG A 90 28.48 8.27 -27.21
CA ARG A 90 27.02 8.14 -27.22
C ARG A 90 26.45 8.49 -28.60
N VAL A 91 27.00 9.49 -29.28
CA VAL A 91 26.48 9.93 -30.59
C VAL A 91 26.52 8.80 -31.62
N TRP A 92 27.44 7.82 -31.48
CA TRP A 92 27.52 6.67 -32.39
C TRP A 92 26.36 5.69 -32.21
N LEU A 93 25.75 5.63 -31.02
CA LEU A 93 24.57 4.80 -30.77
C LEU A 93 23.30 5.42 -31.37
N ASP A 94 23.27 6.73 -31.52
CA ASP A 94 22.12 7.46 -32.06
C ASP A 94 22.18 7.55 -33.60
N GLU A 95 23.39 7.69 -34.17
CA GLU A 95 23.61 7.86 -35.62
C GLU A 95 24.02 6.58 -36.37
N GLY A 96 24.37 5.52 -35.64
CA GLY A 96 24.91 4.28 -36.21
C GLY A 96 23.88 3.46 -37.00
N PRO A 97 24.31 2.66 -38.01
CA PRO A 97 23.42 1.77 -38.74
C PRO A 97 22.59 0.82 -37.85
N SER A 98 23.17 0.35 -36.74
CA SER A 98 22.49 -0.51 -35.78
C SER A 98 21.53 0.21 -34.82
N ALA A 99 21.50 1.55 -34.81
CA ALA A 99 20.68 2.34 -33.89
C ALA A 99 19.20 1.95 -33.98
N ALA A 100 18.64 1.85 -35.18
CA ALA A 100 17.23 1.53 -35.38
C ALA A 100 16.82 0.15 -34.82
N ALA A 101 17.76 -0.81 -34.77
CA ALA A 101 17.49 -2.15 -34.26
C ALA A 101 17.63 -2.23 -32.73
N ASN A 102 18.61 -1.51 -32.17
CA ASN A 102 19.05 -1.68 -30.80
C ASN A 102 18.64 -0.55 -29.86
N LEU A 103 18.51 0.69 -30.35
CA LEU A 103 18.12 1.84 -29.53
C LEU A 103 16.60 1.93 -29.43
N ARG A 104 16.07 1.87 -28.20
CA ARG A 104 14.64 1.95 -27.93
C ARG A 104 14.38 2.90 -26.79
N THR A 105 13.40 3.78 -26.98
CA THR A 105 12.88 4.66 -25.93
C THR A 105 11.45 4.24 -25.62
N THR A 106 11.19 3.90 -24.36
CA THR A 106 9.88 3.41 -23.91
C THR A 106 9.44 4.16 -22.66
N GLU A 107 8.15 4.55 -22.63
CA GLU A 107 7.51 4.97 -21.39
C GLU A 107 7.13 3.75 -20.57
N GLU A 108 7.56 3.71 -19.31
CA GLU A 108 7.22 2.68 -18.34
C GLU A 108 6.53 3.33 -17.14
N ILE A 109 5.56 2.62 -16.56
CA ILE A 109 5.00 2.96 -15.25
C ILE A 109 5.49 1.92 -14.27
N VAL A 110 6.17 2.39 -13.22
CA VAL A 110 6.78 1.52 -12.21
C VAL A 110 6.35 1.93 -10.82
N TYR A 111 6.31 0.96 -9.90
CA TYR A 111 6.13 1.24 -8.48
C TYR A 111 7.48 1.40 -7.80
N HIS A 112 7.65 2.49 -7.04
CA HIS A 112 8.85 2.78 -6.27
C HIS A 112 8.65 2.37 -4.79
N PRO A 113 9.27 1.27 -4.30
CA PRO A 113 8.94 0.73 -2.98
C PRO A 113 9.24 1.65 -1.79
N SER A 114 10.38 2.37 -1.81
CA SER A 114 10.72 3.28 -0.70
C SER A 114 9.85 4.54 -0.64
N ARG A 115 9.41 5.05 -1.80
CA ARG A 115 8.48 6.19 -1.92
C ARG A 115 7.01 5.77 -1.84
N ARG A 116 6.72 4.48 -1.98
CA ARG A 116 5.39 3.88 -1.96
C ARG A 116 4.43 4.50 -2.98
N GLN A 117 4.93 4.80 -4.17
CA GLN A 117 4.16 5.46 -5.23
C GLN A 117 4.48 4.90 -6.62
N VAL A 118 3.55 5.07 -7.56
CA VAL A 118 3.78 4.84 -8.98
C VAL A 118 4.40 6.07 -9.63
N GLU A 119 5.37 5.84 -10.52
CA GLU A 119 6.10 6.86 -11.26
C GLU A 119 6.14 6.48 -12.73
N GLY A 120 5.92 7.47 -13.60
CA GLY A 120 6.20 7.35 -15.03
C GLY A 120 7.67 7.63 -15.28
N ARG A 121 8.32 6.82 -16.12
CA ARG A 121 9.69 7.05 -16.55
C ARG A 121 9.83 6.79 -18.04
N LEU A 122 10.58 7.65 -18.71
CA LEU A 122 11.04 7.43 -20.07
C LEU A 122 12.42 6.78 -19.99
N ARG A 123 12.53 5.59 -20.54
CA ARG A 123 13.76 4.79 -20.48
C ARG A 123 14.29 4.59 -21.89
N THR A 124 15.52 5.04 -22.13
CA THR A 124 16.24 4.78 -23.38
C THR A 124 17.24 3.66 -23.15
N CYS A 125 17.10 2.58 -23.90
CA CYS A 125 17.96 1.41 -23.82
C CYS A 125 18.66 1.14 -25.15
N TRP A 126 19.89 0.64 -25.07
CA TRP A 126 20.52 -0.10 -26.15
C TRP A 126 20.37 -1.60 -25.87
N MET A 127 19.58 -2.29 -26.68
CA MET A 127 19.06 -3.61 -26.37
C MET A 127 18.34 -3.58 -25.01
N ASP A 128 18.87 -4.24 -23.98
CA ASP A 128 18.35 -4.21 -22.61
C ASP A 128 19.18 -3.30 -21.67
N LEU A 129 20.31 -2.75 -22.13
CA LEU A 129 21.18 -1.86 -21.37
C LEU A 129 20.58 -0.47 -21.26
N VAL A 130 20.30 -0.02 -20.04
CA VAL A 130 19.77 1.32 -19.78
C VAL A 130 20.84 2.38 -20.04
N LEU A 131 20.57 3.28 -20.96
CA LEU A 131 21.42 4.43 -21.26
C LEU A 131 20.94 5.68 -20.50
N ASP A 132 19.64 5.96 -20.56
CA ASP A 132 19.02 7.09 -19.87
C ASP A 132 17.71 6.67 -19.22
N GLU A 133 17.40 7.34 -18.12
CA GLU A 133 16.13 7.21 -17.42
C GLU A 133 15.73 8.60 -16.91
N THR A 134 14.59 9.10 -17.36
CA THR A 134 14.06 10.40 -16.94
C THR A 134 12.63 10.26 -16.41
N PRO A 135 12.28 10.90 -15.29
CA PRO A 135 10.91 10.94 -14.83
C PRO A 135 10.01 11.65 -15.84
N VAL A 136 8.84 11.07 -16.11
CA VAL A 136 7.81 11.67 -16.97
C VAL A 136 6.44 11.60 -16.30
N ALA A 137 5.50 12.39 -16.81
CA ALA A 137 4.11 12.30 -16.38
C ALA A 137 3.55 10.92 -16.72
N ILE A 138 2.72 10.38 -15.83
CA ILE A 138 1.98 9.14 -16.09
C ILE A 138 0.94 9.44 -17.18
N SER A 139 1.14 8.83 -18.36
CA SER A 139 0.25 8.94 -19.53
C SER A 139 -0.93 7.97 -19.45
N ASP A 140 -0.73 6.77 -18.91
CA ASP A 140 -1.78 5.76 -18.71
C ASP A 140 -2.18 5.66 -17.22
N GLY A 141 -3.25 6.38 -16.86
CA GLY A 141 -3.80 6.35 -15.50
C GLY A 141 -4.42 5.01 -15.10
N VAL A 142 -4.88 4.20 -16.06
CA VAL A 142 -5.48 2.88 -15.79
C VAL A 142 -4.40 1.89 -15.42
N ALA A 143 -3.30 1.84 -16.18
CA ALA A 143 -2.14 1.01 -15.86
C ALA A 143 -1.53 1.40 -14.51
N ALA A 144 -1.42 2.71 -14.22
CA ALA A 144 -0.94 3.21 -12.94
C ALA A 144 -1.83 2.77 -11.77
N ALA A 145 -3.15 2.92 -11.90
CA ALA A 145 -4.11 2.48 -10.88
C ALA A 145 -4.05 0.95 -10.67
N ALA A 146 -3.90 0.16 -11.74
CA ALA A 146 -3.78 -1.29 -11.64
C ALA A 146 -2.50 -1.73 -10.90
N ILE A 147 -1.37 -1.09 -11.18
CA ILE A 147 -0.12 -1.33 -10.44
C ILE A 147 -0.31 -0.96 -8.97
N LEU A 148 -0.80 0.25 -8.69
CA LEU A 148 -1.00 0.74 -7.32
C LEU A 148 -1.97 -0.16 -6.53
N ALA A 149 -3.06 -0.61 -7.16
CA ALA A 149 -4.03 -1.52 -6.55
C ALA A 149 -3.42 -2.88 -6.18
N ARG A 150 -2.57 -3.44 -7.05
CA ARG A 150 -1.84 -4.68 -6.75
C ARG A 150 -0.91 -4.51 -5.55
N GLU A 151 -0.15 -3.43 -5.50
CA GLU A 151 0.75 -3.15 -4.39
C GLU A 151 -0.01 -2.85 -3.09
N ALA A 152 -1.16 -2.17 -3.18
CA ALA A 152 -2.05 -1.91 -2.05
C ALA A 152 -2.66 -3.22 -1.49
N ALA A 153 -3.07 -4.14 -2.36
CA ALA A 153 -3.66 -5.42 -1.96
C ALA A 153 -2.69 -6.29 -1.14
N SER A 154 -1.40 -6.25 -1.48
CA SER A 154 -0.34 -6.97 -0.74
C SER A 154 -0.13 -6.46 0.70
N GLN A 155 -0.67 -5.28 1.03
CA GLN A 155 -0.52 -4.62 2.33
C GLN A 155 -1.81 -3.92 2.76
N LEU A 156 -2.96 -4.58 2.56
CA LEU A 156 -4.29 -4.00 2.77
C LEU A 156 -4.44 -3.29 4.13
N ASP A 157 -3.95 -3.91 5.21
CA ASP A 157 -3.99 -3.33 6.56
C ASP A 157 -3.29 -1.97 6.70
N ARG A 158 -2.30 -1.68 5.84
CA ARG A 158 -1.55 -0.42 5.86
C ARG A 158 -2.24 0.69 5.07
N VAL A 159 -3.02 0.31 4.05
CA VAL A 159 -3.74 1.25 3.17
C VAL A 159 -5.18 1.46 3.62
N LEU A 160 -5.74 0.60 4.46
CA LEU A 160 -7.04 0.87 5.05
C LEU A 160 -6.98 2.10 5.97
N PRO A 161 -8.08 2.86 6.05
CA PRO A 161 -8.20 3.96 7.00
C PRO A 161 -7.97 3.52 8.44
N GLY A 162 -7.51 4.44 9.28
CA GLY A 162 -7.22 4.17 10.69
C GLY A 162 -8.43 3.63 11.48
N ALA A 163 -8.15 2.98 12.61
CA ALA A 163 -9.14 2.31 13.46
C ALA A 163 -10.34 3.19 13.83
N ASP A 164 -10.10 4.47 14.10
CA ASP A 164 -11.11 5.43 14.51
C ASP A 164 -11.88 6.09 13.35
N SER A 165 -11.56 5.77 12.10
CA SER A 165 -12.18 6.38 10.93
C SER A 165 -13.65 5.95 10.74
N PRO A 166 -14.49 6.80 10.12
CA PRO A 166 -15.86 6.44 9.75
C PRO A 166 -15.93 5.19 8.86
N ALA A 167 -15.02 5.05 7.90
CA ALA A 167 -14.94 3.90 7.00
C ALA A 167 -14.68 2.59 7.77
N ARG A 168 -13.74 2.61 8.73
CA ARG A 168 -13.44 1.42 9.55
C ARG A 168 -14.60 1.06 10.47
N ALA A 169 -15.25 2.06 11.07
CA ALA A 169 -16.46 1.84 11.88
C ALA A 169 -17.61 1.25 11.06
N PHE A 170 -17.83 1.76 9.84
CA PHE A 170 -18.83 1.22 8.91
C PHE A 170 -18.52 -0.22 8.50
N LEU A 171 -17.26 -0.50 8.14
CA LEU A 171 -16.80 -1.84 7.78
C LEU A 171 -17.01 -2.84 8.93
N ALA A 172 -16.65 -2.47 10.16
CA ALA A 172 -16.84 -3.32 11.34
C ALA A 172 -18.31 -3.63 11.61
N ARG A 173 -19.20 -2.64 11.47
CA ARG A 173 -20.65 -2.82 11.59
C ARG A 173 -21.21 -3.76 10.54
N CYS A 174 -20.79 -3.61 9.28
CA CYS A 174 -21.23 -4.48 8.19
C CYS A 174 -20.78 -5.93 8.40
N ARG A 175 -19.49 -6.14 8.70
CA ARG A 175 -18.92 -7.48 9.00
C ARG A 175 -19.65 -8.16 10.16
N TRP A 176 -19.89 -7.40 11.23
CA TRP A 176 -20.61 -7.89 12.39
C TRP A 176 -22.07 -8.26 12.04
N LEU A 177 -22.78 -7.37 11.35
CA LEU A 177 -24.19 -7.56 11.02
C LEU A 177 -24.41 -8.71 10.03
N ALA A 178 -23.50 -8.90 9.06
CA ALA A 178 -23.54 -10.03 8.14
C ALA A 178 -23.47 -11.39 8.87
N THR A 179 -22.76 -11.44 10.01
CA THR A 179 -22.68 -12.65 10.86
C THR A 179 -23.87 -12.76 11.81
N ALA A 180 -24.26 -11.66 12.45
CA ALA A 180 -25.36 -11.65 13.43
C ALA A 180 -26.75 -11.82 12.80
N VAL A 181 -26.90 -11.43 11.53
CA VAL A 181 -28.15 -11.46 10.76
C VAL A 181 -27.89 -11.95 9.33
N PRO A 182 -27.58 -13.26 9.14
CA PRO A 182 -27.25 -13.79 7.81
C PRO A 182 -28.37 -13.60 6.79
N ASP A 183 -29.64 -13.67 7.22
CA ASP A 183 -30.82 -13.52 6.38
C ASP A 183 -30.92 -12.15 5.68
N LEU A 184 -30.17 -11.14 6.15
CA LEU A 184 -30.11 -9.83 5.50
C LEU A 184 -29.31 -9.87 4.18
N GLY A 185 -28.49 -10.91 3.97
CA GLY A 185 -27.73 -11.08 2.73
C GLY A 185 -26.72 -9.96 2.48
N LEU A 186 -26.15 -9.37 3.54
CA LEU A 186 -25.06 -8.40 3.40
C LEU A 186 -23.80 -9.08 2.86
N PRO A 187 -23.03 -8.39 2.00
CA PRO A 187 -21.71 -8.87 1.65
C PRO A 187 -20.86 -8.98 2.92
N ALA A 188 -20.04 -10.04 3.03
CA ALA A 188 -19.19 -10.26 4.20
C ALA A 188 -18.17 -9.12 4.40
N LEU A 189 -17.82 -8.40 3.32
CA LEU A 189 -16.80 -7.35 3.29
C LEU A 189 -15.49 -7.80 3.94
N ASP A 190 -15.10 -9.06 3.76
CA ASP A 190 -13.79 -9.57 4.16
C ASP A 190 -12.66 -8.86 3.40
N ASP A 191 -11.41 -9.15 3.76
CA ASP A 191 -10.26 -8.46 3.17
C ASP A 191 -10.15 -8.72 1.67
N THR A 192 -10.58 -9.90 1.19
CA THR A 192 -10.67 -10.21 -0.25
C THR A 192 -11.69 -9.32 -0.96
N THR A 193 -12.90 -9.20 -0.42
CA THR A 193 -13.96 -8.35 -0.98
C THR A 193 -13.54 -6.88 -0.97
N VAL A 194 -12.90 -6.41 0.11
CA VAL A 194 -12.42 -5.04 0.23
C VAL A 194 -11.27 -4.77 -0.75
N ALA A 195 -10.37 -5.74 -0.96
CA ALA A 195 -9.29 -5.62 -1.95
C ALA A 195 -9.82 -5.50 -3.40
N MET A 196 -10.99 -6.05 -3.71
CA MET A 196 -11.62 -5.87 -5.03
C MET A 196 -12.01 -4.42 -5.34
N LEU A 197 -12.14 -3.55 -4.33
CA LEU A 197 -12.41 -2.12 -4.52
C LEU A 197 -11.17 -1.32 -4.93
N LEU A 198 -9.97 -1.88 -4.74
CA LEU A 198 -8.72 -1.15 -4.94
C LEU A 198 -8.52 -0.58 -6.35
N PRO A 199 -8.91 -1.24 -7.45
CA PRO A 199 -8.81 -0.64 -8.79
C PRO A 199 -9.58 0.70 -8.89
N ASP A 200 -10.80 0.74 -8.35
CA ASP A 200 -11.63 1.95 -8.38
C ASP A 200 -11.12 3.00 -7.38
N VAL A 201 -10.67 2.58 -6.19
CA VAL A 201 -10.07 3.46 -5.18
C VAL A 201 -8.77 4.09 -5.70
N CYS A 202 -7.95 3.35 -6.43
CA CYS A 202 -6.66 3.81 -6.93
C CYS A 202 -6.77 4.70 -8.18
N THR A 203 -7.96 4.86 -8.75
CA THR A 203 -8.14 5.67 -9.96
C THR A 203 -7.74 7.12 -9.71
N GLY A 204 -6.78 7.62 -10.48
CA GLY A 204 -6.25 8.98 -10.35
C GLY A 204 -5.27 9.19 -9.18
N LEU A 205 -5.02 8.17 -8.36
CA LEU A 205 -4.08 8.24 -7.24
C LEU A 205 -2.68 7.79 -7.66
N ARG A 206 -1.66 8.25 -6.92
CA ARG A 206 -0.25 7.92 -7.24
C ARG A 206 0.49 7.23 -6.12
N SER A 207 0.08 7.40 -4.87
CA SER A 207 0.76 6.80 -3.72
C SER A 207 -0.17 5.96 -2.86
N LEU A 208 0.41 5.04 -2.08
CA LEU A 208 -0.36 4.27 -1.08
C LEU A 208 -0.88 5.15 0.06
N ASP A 209 -0.25 6.29 0.30
CA ASP A 209 -0.75 7.25 1.28
C ASP A 209 -1.99 7.99 0.74
N ASP A 210 -2.04 8.28 -0.57
CA ASP A 210 -3.26 8.76 -1.23
C ASP A 210 -4.38 7.72 -1.13
N VAL A 211 -4.07 6.43 -1.40
CA VAL A 211 -5.03 5.33 -1.26
C VAL A 211 -5.59 5.28 0.16
N LYS A 212 -4.75 5.48 1.18
CA LYS A 212 -5.18 5.52 2.58
C LYS A 212 -6.07 6.73 2.92
N ALA A 213 -5.81 7.86 2.27
CA ALA A 213 -6.56 9.10 2.44
C ALA A 213 -7.85 9.16 1.58
N ALA A 214 -8.03 8.23 0.65
CA ALA A 214 -9.21 8.16 -0.20
C ALA A 214 -10.51 8.03 0.62
N ASP A 215 -11.64 8.39 0.00
CA ASP A 215 -12.96 8.28 0.63
C ASP A 215 -13.47 6.83 0.64
N TRP A 216 -12.80 5.98 1.41
CA TRP A 216 -13.17 4.58 1.60
C TRP A 216 -14.61 4.40 2.08
N LEU A 217 -15.17 5.37 2.82
CA LEU A 217 -16.55 5.27 3.27
C LEU A 217 -17.50 5.27 2.08
N ALA A 218 -17.30 6.18 1.12
CA ALA A 218 -18.09 6.23 -0.11
C ALA A 218 -18.01 4.92 -0.92
N TYR A 219 -16.80 4.37 -1.12
CA TYR A 219 -16.62 3.10 -1.86
C TYR A 219 -17.29 1.91 -1.14
N LEU A 220 -17.16 1.81 0.19
CA LEU A 220 -17.79 0.76 0.98
C LEU A 220 -19.33 0.90 0.96
N GLN A 221 -19.85 2.12 1.05
CA GLN A 221 -21.28 2.39 0.97
C GLN A 221 -21.85 2.07 -0.40
N ALA A 222 -21.13 2.41 -1.47
CA ALA A 222 -21.51 2.07 -2.85
C ALA A 222 -21.57 0.55 -3.05
N LEU A 223 -20.59 -0.21 -2.53
CA LEU A 223 -20.57 -1.67 -2.60
C LEU A 223 -21.77 -2.31 -1.88
N VAL A 224 -22.18 -1.75 -0.75
CA VAL A 224 -23.31 -2.25 0.04
C VAL A 224 -24.65 -1.86 -0.58
N GLY A 225 -24.76 -0.65 -1.11
CA GLY A 225 -25.98 -0.08 -1.71
C GLY A 225 -26.88 0.65 -0.70
N HIS A 226 -27.55 1.72 -1.16
CA HIS A 226 -28.31 2.66 -0.33
C HIS A 226 -29.39 2.03 0.56
N GLU A 227 -30.18 1.09 0.03
CA GLU A 227 -31.25 0.45 0.79
C GLU A 227 -30.71 -0.34 2.00
N ARG A 228 -29.58 -1.03 1.81
CA ARG A 228 -28.91 -1.80 2.86
C ARG A 228 -28.24 -0.91 3.89
N ILE A 229 -27.77 0.28 3.52
CA ILE A 229 -27.20 1.25 4.47
C ILE A 229 -28.23 1.64 5.53
N ALA A 230 -29.48 1.96 5.13
CA ALA A 230 -30.53 2.31 6.08
C ALA A 230 -30.80 1.16 7.07
N GLU A 231 -30.76 -0.08 6.59
CA GLU A 231 -30.95 -1.26 7.41
C GLU A 231 -29.77 -1.52 8.36
N ILE A 232 -28.53 -1.24 7.93
CA ILE A 232 -27.35 -1.25 8.80
C ILE A 232 -27.45 -0.19 9.89
N GLU A 233 -27.91 1.03 9.56
CA GLU A 233 -28.14 2.08 10.55
C GLU A 233 -29.18 1.69 11.59
N ARG A 234 -30.22 0.97 11.17
CA ARG A 234 -31.28 0.50 12.06
C ARG A 234 -30.87 -0.69 12.93
N LEU A 235 -30.21 -1.68 12.34
CA LEU A 235 -29.90 -2.96 13.01
C LEU A 235 -28.58 -2.95 13.77
N ALA A 236 -27.59 -2.22 13.28
CA ALA A 236 -26.27 -2.12 13.88
C ALA A 236 -25.86 -0.66 14.00
N PRO A 237 -26.57 0.19 14.78
CA PRO A 237 -26.35 1.64 14.80
C PRO A 237 -24.94 2.02 15.30
N ALA A 238 -24.36 3.11 14.78
CA ALA A 238 -23.10 3.64 15.31
C ALA A 238 -23.23 4.18 16.75
N THR A 239 -24.42 4.68 17.10
CA THR A 239 -24.75 5.19 18.43
C THR A 239 -26.10 4.69 18.87
N ILE A 240 -26.26 4.39 20.15
CA ILE A 240 -27.56 4.08 20.77
C ILE A 240 -27.97 5.20 21.71
N GLU A 241 -29.26 5.53 21.72
CA GLU A 241 -29.86 6.41 22.72
C GLU A 241 -30.40 5.57 23.87
N LEU A 242 -29.96 5.87 25.10
CA LEU A 242 -30.45 5.22 26.30
C LEU A 242 -31.77 5.86 26.76
N PRO A 243 -32.59 5.20 27.60
CA PRO A 243 -33.80 5.77 28.19
C PRO A 243 -33.58 7.09 28.95
N THR A 244 -32.33 7.40 29.29
CA THR A 244 -31.92 8.68 29.89
C THR A 244 -31.87 9.84 28.89
N GLY A 245 -32.09 9.60 27.59
CA GLY A 245 -31.96 10.55 26.48
C GLY A 245 -30.51 10.79 26.02
N LYS A 246 -29.53 10.15 26.67
CA LYS A 246 -28.12 10.28 26.28
C LYS A 246 -27.77 9.32 25.16
N ARG A 247 -26.99 9.81 24.19
CA ARG A 247 -26.45 9.01 23.09
C ARG A 247 -25.04 8.53 23.39
N HIS A 248 -24.78 7.27 23.10
CA HIS A 248 -23.49 6.64 23.32
C HIS A 248 -23.03 5.88 22.08
N ARG A 249 -21.73 5.95 21.78
CA ARG A 249 -21.11 5.21 20.68
C ARG A 249 -21.05 3.72 21.00
N LEU A 250 -21.35 2.91 20.01
CA LEU A 250 -21.12 1.47 20.03
C LEU A 250 -19.83 1.14 19.29
N THR A 251 -19.08 0.18 19.83
CA THR A 251 -17.90 -0.40 19.16
C THR A 251 -18.25 -1.80 18.69
N TYR A 252 -17.87 -2.12 17.46
CA TYR A 252 -18.12 -3.40 16.81
C TYR A 252 -16.78 -4.06 16.49
N GLU A 253 -16.66 -5.33 16.81
CA GLU A 253 -15.51 -6.16 16.47
C GLU A 253 -16.01 -7.43 15.76
N PRO A 254 -15.27 -7.95 14.76
CA PRO A 254 -15.62 -9.21 14.11
C PRO A 254 -15.76 -10.35 15.13
N GLY A 255 -16.88 -11.08 15.09
CA GLY A 255 -17.17 -12.21 15.99
C GLY A 255 -17.47 -11.84 17.46
N GLY A 256 -17.38 -10.56 17.84
CA GLY A 256 -17.66 -10.08 19.18
C GLY A 256 -19.11 -9.60 19.39
N GLN A 257 -19.49 -9.39 20.65
CA GLN A 257 -20.70 -8.63 20.97
C GLN A 257 -20.45 -7.13 20.80
N PRO A 258 -21.42 -6.34 20.32
CA PRO A 258 -21.32 -4.89 20.27
C PRO A 258 -21.09 -4.33 21.68
N VAL A 259 -20.07 -3.49 21.84
CA VAL A 259 -19.66 -2.96 23.13
C VAL A 259 -20.19 -1.55 23.33
N LEU A 260 -20.78 -1.32 24.50
CA LEU A 260 -21.14 0.00 25.00
C LEU A 260 -20.28 0.32 26.23
N ALA A 261 -19.27 1.17 26.05
CA ALA A 261 -18.47 1.70 27.15
C ALA A 261 -19.16 2.93 27.75
N VAL A 262 -19.67 2.78 28.97
CA VAL A 262 -20.54 3.79 29.60
C VAL A 262 -20.28 3.87 31.10
N ARG A 263 -20.30 5.09 31.66
CA ARG A 263 -20.15 5.25 33.11
C ARG A 263 -21.37 4.69 33.82
N ILE A 264 -21.17 4.02 34.95
CA ILE A 264 -22.26 3.43 35.75
C ILE A 264 -23.34 4.47 36.08
N GLN A 265 -22.94 5.72 36.35
CA GLN A 265 -23.86 6.82 36.68
C GLN A 265 -24.82 7.17 35.54
N GLU A 266 -24.41 6.94 34.29
CA GLU A 266 -25.21 7.26 33.11
C GLU A 266 -26.26 6.19 32.79
N LEU A 267 -26.19 5.05 33.47
CA LEU A 267 -27.18 3.97 33.41
C LEU A 267 -28.18 4.02 34.57
N PHE A 268 -28.10 4.98 35.49
CA PHE A 268 -29.14 5.13 36.52
C PHE A 268 -30.50 5.38 35.87
N GLY A 269 -31.51 4.65 36.35
CA GLY A 269 -32.85 4.59 35.74
C GLY A 269 -33.00 3.59 34.59
N VAL A 270 -31.90 3.03 34.06
CA VAL A 270 -31.94 2.04 32.98
C VAL A 270 -32.05 0.63 33.58
N ARG A 271 -33.19 -0.02 33.36
CA ARG A 271 -33.52 -1.32 33.96
C ARG A 271 -32.93 -2.50 33.19
N GLU A 272 -33.04 -2.46 31.86
CA GLU A 272 -32.71 -3.58 30.99
C GLU A 272 -31.48 -3.29 30.14
N THR A 273 -30.74 -4.35 29.78
CA THR A 273 -29.63 -4.22 28.83
C THR A 273 -30.17 -3.76 27.47
N PRO A 274 -29.64 -2.68 26.88
CA PRO A 274 -30.01 -2.28 25.53
C PRO A 274 -29.74 -3.41 24.53
N ARG A 275 -30.64 -3.60 23.58
CA ARG A 275 -30.53 -4.63 22.54
C ARG A 275 -30.55 -4.00 21.15
N ILE A 276 -29.74 -4.53 20.25
CA ILE A 276 -29.69 -4.14 18.83
C ILE A 276 -30.04 -5.34 17.94
N ALA A 277 -29.89 -5.20 16.62
CA ALA A 277 -30.28 -6.19 15.62
C ALA A 277 -31.75 -6.62 15.75
N ALA A 278 -32.65 -5.63 15.88
CA ALA A 278 -34.08 -5.82 16.15
C ALA A 278 -34.37 -6.60 17.45
N GLY A 279 -33.64 -6.28 18.52
CA GLY A 279 -33.85 -6.87 19.85
C GLY A 279 -33.15 -8.21 20.10
N ARG A 280 -32.50 -8.79 19.08
CA ARG A 280 -31.88 -10.12 19.17
C ARG A 280 -30.60 -10.12 20.01
N VAL A 281 -29.77 -9.09 19.89
CA VAL A 281 -28.43 -9.09 20.50
C VAL A 281 -28.34 -8.06 21.62
N PRO A 282 -28.08 -8.46 22.88
CA PRO A 282 -27.77 -7.52 23.96
C PRO A 282 -26.39 -6.91 23.74
N VAL A 283 -26.25 -5.62 24.04
CA VAL A 283 -24.94 -4.96 24.02
C VAL A 283 -24.11 -5.40 25.24
N LEU A 284 -22.82 -5.60 25.05
CA LEU A 284 -21.88 -5.84 26.13
C LEU A 284 -21.54 -4.51 26.81
N LEU A 285 -21.93 -4.36 28.07
CA LEU A 285 -21.68 -3.15 28.83
C LEU A 285 -20.29 -3.20 29.46
N HIS A 286 -19.41 -2.29 29.04
CA HIS A 286 -18.20 -1.97 29.77
C HIS A 286 -18.53 -0.85 30.76
N LEU A 287 -18.83 -1.23 31.99
CA LEU A 287 -19.27 -0.33 33.05
C LEU A 287 -18.06 0.42 33.63
N LEU A 288 -18.02 1.72 33.37
CA LEU A 288 -16.88 2.57 33.72
C LEU A 288 -17.11 3.32 35.04
N GLY A 289 -16.02 3.54 35.78
CA GLY A 289 -15.98 4.49 36.89
C GLY A 289 -15.92 5.95 36.39
N PRO A 290 -15.94 6.94 37.30
CA PRO A 290 -15.82 8.36 36.94
C PRO A 290 -14.55 8.71 36.16
N ASN A 291 -13.48 7.94 36.34
CA ASN A 291 -12.20 8.10 35.65
C ASN A 291 -12.12 7.35 34.30
N HIS A 292 -13.25 6.88 33.77
CA HIS A 292 -13.35 6.12 32.53
C HIS A 292 -12.60 4.77 32.52
N ARG A 293 -12.20 4.24 33.69
CA ARG A 293 -11.63 2.89 33.79
C ARG A 293 -12.72 1.83 33.95
N PRO A 294 -12.63 0.69 33.25
CA PRO A 294 -13.55 -0.44 33.44
C PRO A 294 -13.60 -0.90 34.90
N GLN A 295 -14.81 -1.10 35.41
CA GLN A 295 -15.09 -1.63 36.76
C GLN A 295 -15.77 -2.99 36.69
N GLN A 296 -16.63 -3.19 35.68
CA GLN A 296 -17.33 -4.44 35.45
C GLN A 296 -17.63 -4.56 33.95
N VAL A 297 -17.66 -5.80 33.45
CA VAL A 297 -18.20 -6.13 32.12
C VAL A 297 -19.43 -7.01 32.32
N THR A 298 -20.54 -6.71 31.66
CA THR A 298 -21.78 -7.50 31.76
C THR A 298 -22.64 -7.37 30.51
N SER A 299 -23.33 -8.45 30.14
CA SER A 299 -24.44 -8.43 29.17
C SER A 299 -25.82 -8.47 29.85
N ASP A 300 -25.85 -8.55 31.20
CA ASP A 300 -27.05 -8.54 32.02
C ASP A 300 -27.00 -7.37 33.01
N LEU A 301 -27.62 -6.25 32.62
CA LEU A 301 -27.71 -5.04 33.44
C LEU A 301 -28.64 -5.24 34.64
N ALA A 302 -29.73 -6.00 34.47
CA ALA A 302 -30.69 -6.25 35.55
C ALA A 302 -30.04 -7.07 36.67
N GLY A 303 -29.34 -8.15 36.31
CA GLY A 303 -28.54 -8.94 37.26
C GLY A 303 -27.40 -8.14 37.89
N PHE A 304 -26.76 -7.24 37.13
CA PHE A 304 -25.75 -6.34 37.68
C PHE A 304 -26.33 -5.46 38.79
N TRP A 305 -27.47 -4.81 38.57
CA TRP A 305 -28.08 -3.94 39.58
C TRP A 305 -28.47 -4.69 40.85
N GLN A 306 -29.02 -5.89 40.71
CA GLN A 306 -29.50 -6.68 41.83
C GLN A 306 -28.36 -7.29 42.66
N ASN A 307 -27.34 -7.84 41.98
CA ASN A 307 -26.37 -8.73 42.64
C ASN A 307 -24.97 -8.11 42.77
N THR A 308 -24.54 -7.32 41.79
CA THR A 308 -23.13 -6.89 41.68
C THR A 308 -22.93 -5.43 42.09
N TYR A 309 -23.88 -4.55 41.76
CA TYR A 309 -23.82 -3.13 42.06
C TYR A 309 -23.60 -2.82 43.55
N PRO A 310 -24.22 -3.52 44.54
CA PRO A 310 -23.99 -3.22 45.96
C PRO A 310 -22.51 -3.33 46.38
N ALA A 311 -21.76 -4.28 45.82
CA ALA A 311 -20.33 -4.45 46.08
C ALA A 311 -19.50 -3.38 45.37
N VAL A 312 -19.74 -3.19 44.06
CA VAL A 312 -19.05 -2.18 43.23
C VAL A 312 -19.28 -0.78 43.78
N LYS A 313 -20.49 -0.49 44.24
CA LYS A 313 -20.88 0.77 44.90
C LYS A 313 -20.02 1.07 46.12
N LYS A 314 -19.81 0.11 47.03
CA LYS A 314 -19.00 0.30 48.24
C LYS A 314 -17.57 0.72 47.89
N GLU A 315 -16.99 0.08 46.88
CA GLU A 315 -15.65 0.39 46.41
C GLU A 315 -15.59 1.77 45.72
N LEU A 316 -16.54 2.05 44.82
CA LEU A 316 -16.58 3.32 44.09
C LEU A 316 -16.89 4.50 45.00
N ARG A 317 -17.75 4.35 46.01
CA ARG A 317 -18.02 5.39 47.00
C ARG A 317 -16.78 5.74 47.82
N ARG A 318 -15.94 4.75 48.16
CA ARG A 318 -14.67 4.96 48.85
C ARG A 318 -13.66 5.71 47.98
N ARG A 319 -13.52 5.31 46.70
CA ARG A 319 -12.59 5.94 45.75
C ARG A 319 -13.04 7.32 45.27
N TYR A 320 -14.36 7.50 45.12
CA TYR A 320 -14.98 8.68 44.51
C TYR A 320 -16.13 9.22 45.37
N PRO A 321 -15.83 9.77 46.58
CA PRO A 321 -16.84 10.19 47.54
C PRO A 321 -17.67 11.41 47.08
N LYS A 322 -17.17 12.21 46.13
CA LYS A 322 -17.87 13.38 45.57
C LYS A 322 -18.97 13.02 44.56
N HIS A 323 -19.04 11.76 44.11
CA HIS A 323 -20.03 11.31 43.14
C HIS A 323 -21.26 10.68 43.81
N ALA A 324 -22.41 10.76 43.14
CA ALA A 324 -23.64 10.15 43.62
C ALA A 324 -23.64 8.64 43.39
N TRP A 325 -23.83 7.89 44.47
CA TRP A 325 -23.93 6.43 44.48
C TRP A 325 -25.20 6.01 45.24
N PRO A 326 -26.38 6.06 44.59
CA PRO A 326 -27.68 5.81 45.23
C PRO A 326 -27.80 4.36 45.73
N ASP A 327 -28.60 4.14 46.77
CA ASP A 327 -28.96 2.78 47.23
C ASP A 327 -29.86 2.09 46.22
N ASP A 328 -30.82 2.83 45.65
CA ASP A 328 -31.62 2.39 44.51
C ASP A 328 -31.18 3.10 43.21
N PRO A 329 -30.42 2.43 42.33
CA PRO A 329 -29.98 2.99 41.06
C PRO A 329 -31.09 3.14 40.01
N LEU A 330 -32.26 2.50 40.20
CA LEU A 330 -33.35 2.50 39.23
C LEU A 330 -34.30 3.70 39.36
N VAL A 331 -34.30 4.38 40.50
CA VAL A 331 -35.06 5.63 40.71
C VAL A 331 -34.18 6.89 40.65
N ALA A 332 -32.86 6.71 40.62
CA ALA A 332 -31.90 7.79 40.55
C ALA A 332 -31.75 8.34 39.13
N ARG A 333 -31.35 9.62 39.03
CA ARG A 333 -30.89 10.25 37.79
C ARG A 333 -29.45 10.70 37.96
N ASP A 334 -28.67 10.67 36.88
CA ASP A 334 -27.33 11.28 36.86
C ASP A 334 -27.47 12.79 37.15
N LYS A 335 -26.94 13.25 38.29
CA LYS A 335 -26.96 14.66 38.68
C LYS A 335 -25.70 15.41 38.26
N GLY A 336 -24.75 14.75 37.58
CA GLY A 336 -23.43 15.29 37.32
C GLY A 336 -22.63 15.50 38.61
N SER A 337 -21.29 15.53 38.52
CA SER A 337 -20.48 15.92 39.68
C SER A 337 -20.76 17.40 39.98
N LYS A 338 -21.16 17.72 41.22
CA LYS A 338 -20.97 19.09 41.71
C LYS A 338 -19.46 19.35 41.70
N ARG A 339 -19.01 20.34 40.93
CA ARG A 339 -17.62 20.78 40.91
C ARG A 339 -17.27 21.42 42.26
#